data_AF-A0A1D7Y4R8-F1
#
_entry.id   AF-A0A1D7Y4R8-F1
#
_cell.length_a   1.000
_cell.length_b   1.000
_cell.length_c   1.000
_cell.angle_alpha   90.00
_cell.angle_beta   90.00
_cell.angle_gamma   90.00
#
_symmetry.space_group_name_H-M   'P 1'
#
loop_
_entity.id
_entity.type
_entity.pdbx_description
1 polymer ?
#
loop_
_entity_poly.entity_id
_entity_poly.type
_entity_poly.pdbx_seq_one_letter_code
_entity_poly.pdbx_strand_id
1 'polypeptide(L)'
;MYFQDGPFFVLDKGADASVLARYDNGTAAAVVAPYGKGRVGVVGPHPEADTSWYSDAGLRNPDGVRFDLDLGHDLVEETVSGL
;
A
#
# COMPACT_ATOMS: atom_id res chain seq x y z
N MET A 1 -3.97 -5.66 4.85
CA MET A 1 -2.49 -5.77 4.85
C MET A 1 -1.95 -5.49 6.23
N TYR A 2 -0.77 -6.02 6.57
CA TYR A 2 -0.15 -5.83 7.89
C TYR A 2 0.45 -4.43 7.98
N PHE A 3 0.27 -3.75 9.11
CA PHE A 3 0.81 -2.42 9.34
C PHE A 3 1.62 -2.40 10.65
N GLN A 4 2.84 -1.89 10.58
CA GLN A 4 3.73 -1.71 11.73
C GLN A 4 4.50 -0.41 11.55
N ASP A 5 4.03 0.66 12.20
CA ASP A 5 4.69 1.97 12.24
C ASP A 5 5.11 2.55 10.86
N GLY A 6 4.34 2.24 9.82
CA GLY A 6 4.59 2.71 8.45
C GLY A 6 4.25 4.19 8.26
N PRO A 7 4.84 4.85 7.24
CA PRO A 7 4.56 6.25 6.94
C PRO A 7 3.16 6.43 6.33
N PHE A 8 2.64 7.66 6.41
CA PHE A 8 1.64 8.14 5.47
C PHE A 8 2.29 9.13 4.50
N PHE A 9 1.70 9.26 3.31
CA PHE A 9 2.23 10.11 2.25
C PHE A 9 1.41 11.39 2.10
N VAL A 10 2.09 12.54 2.11
CA VAL A 10 1.48 13.85 1.86
C VAL A 10 1.69 14.20 0.39
N LEU A 11 0.61 14.51 -0.31
CA LEU A 11 0.64 14.94 -1.70
C LEU A 11 0.34 16.43 -1.78
N ASP A 12 1.14 17.14 -2.58
CA ASP A 12 0.84 18.52 -2.93
C ASP A 12 -0.47 18.62 -3.71
N LYS A 13 -1.14 19.76 -3.61
CA LYS A 13 -2.37 19.99 -4.34
C LYS A 13 -2.11 19.93 -5.84
N GLY A 14 -2.77 18.99 -6.52
CA GLY A 14 -2.61 18.78 -7.97
C GLY A 14 -1.38 17.96 -8.35
N ALA A 15 -0.73 17.29 -7.39
CA ALA A 15 0.31 16.31 -7.70
C ALA A 15 -0.22 15.23 -8.66
N ASP A 16 0.60 14.90 -9.66
CA ASP A 16 0.35 13.78 -10.57
C ASP A 16 0.73 12.48 -9.86
N ALA A 17 -0.22 11.91 -9.12
CA ALA A 17 -0.02 10.69 -8.33
C ALA A 17 -1.32 9.90 -8.16
N SER A 18 -1.24 8.59 -8.33
CA SER A 18 -2.31 7.63 -8.07
C SER A 18 -2.29 7.22 -6.59
N VAL A 19 -3.41 7.37 -5.88
CA VAL A 19 -3.57 6.86 -4.51
C VAL A 19 -4.33 5.54 -4.56
N LEU A 20 -3.62 4.44 -4.31
CA LEU A 20 -4.17 3.08 -4.42
C LEU A 20 -4.87 2.63 -3.13
N ALA A 21 -4.40 3.11 -1.98
CA ALA A 21 -4.98 2.77 -0.68
C ALA A 21 -4.92 3.94 0.29
N ARG A 22 -5.85 3.94 1.25
CA ARG A 22 -5.92 4.91 2.35
C ARG A 22 -6.04 4.17 3.67
N TYR A 23 -5.46 4.75 4.72
CA TYR A 23 -5.74 4.36 6.10
C TYR A 23 -7.15 4.82 6.50
N ASP A 24 -7.67 4.29 7.59
CA ASP A 24 -9.00 4.65 8.11
C ASP A 24 -9.13 6.14 8.47
N ASN A 25 -8.01 6.82 8.73
CA ASN A 25 -7.96 8.26 8.95
C ASN A 25 -7.97 9.09 7.65
N GLY A 26 -8.09 8.45 6.48
CA GLY A 26 -8.14 9.07 5.16
C GLY A 26 -6.79 9.41 4.53
N THR A 27 -5.68 9.30 5.27
CA THR A 27 -4.34 9.58 4.75
C THR A 27 -3.89 8.49 3.76
N ALA A 28 -3.07 8.85 2.78
CA ALA A 28 -2.63 7.93 1.74
C ALA A 28 -1.68 6.87 2.32
N ALA A 29 -2.02 5.60 2.09
CA ALA A 29 -1.27 4.43 2.57
C ALA A 29 -0.43 3.78 1.45
N ALA A 30 -0.84 3.95 0.20
CA ALA A 30 -0.10 3.51 -0.98
C ALA A 30 -0.27 4.52 -2.11
N VAL A 31 0.85 4.90 -2.76
CA VAL A 31 0.89 5.93 -3.79
C VAL A 31 1.83 5.49 -4.91
N VAL A 32 1.45 5.75 -6.16
CA VAL A 32 2.34 5.69 -7.32
C VAL A 32 2.45 7.07 -7.95
N ALA A 33 3.67 7.51 -8.25
CA ALA A 33 3.92 8.80 -8.90
C ALA A 33 4.96 8.65 -10.02
N PRO A 34 4.92 9.46 -11.09
CA PRO A 34 5.93 9.46 -12.13
C PRO A 34 7.26 9.99 -11.59
N TYR A 35 8.35 9.39 -12.05
CA TYR A 35 9.72 9.83 -11.76
C TYR A 35 10.61 9.65 -12.99
N GLY A 36 11.02 10.77 -13.60
CA GLY A 36 11.77 10.75 -14.85
C GLY A 36 10.98 10.09 -15.98
N LYS A 37 11.48 8.96 -16.49
CA LYS A 37 10.81 8.15 -17.54
C LYS A 37 10.03 6.96 -16.99
N GLY A 38 10.01 6.78 -15.68
CA GLY A 38 9.34 5.68 -15.01
C GLY A 38 8.38 6.18 -13.93
N ARG A 39 8.09 5.31 -12.98
CA ARG A 39 7.23 5.56 -11.83
C ARG A 39 7.88 5.01 -10.56
N VAL A 40 7.45 5.52 -9.43
CA VAL A 40 7.82 5.04 -8.09
C VAL A 40 6.54 4.74 -7.33
N GLY A 41 6.39 3.48 -6.93
CA GLY A 41 5.37 3.05 -5.98
C GLY A 41 5.93 3.03 -4.56
N VAL A 42 5.19 3.59 -3.62
CA VAL A 42 5.49 3.55 -2.18
C VAL A 42 4.27 3.06 -1.42
N VAL A 43 4.52 2.25 -0.40
CA VAL A 43 3.47 1.64 0.42
C VAL A 43 3.92 1.64 1.88
N GLY A 44 3.01 2.03 2.78
CA GLY A 44 3.24 2.03 4.21
C GLY A 44 3.00 0.67 4.86
N PRO A 45 1.87 -0.01 4.58
CA PRO A 45 1.65 -1.39 5.01
C PRO A 45 2.60 -2.37 4.30
N HIS A 46 2.80 -3.56 4.87
CA HIS A 46 3.59 -4.64 4.30
C HIS A 46 2.72 -5.52 3.38
N PRO A 47 2.76 -5.34 2.05
CA PRO A 47 2.04 -6.21 1.11
C PRO A 47 2.57 -7.65 1.09
N GLU A 48 3.80 -7.87 1.56
CA GLU A 48 4.48 -9.17 1.65
C GLU A 48 4.10 -9.98 2.90
N ALA A 49 3.46 -9.34 3.89
CA ALA A 49 3.16 -9.97 5.16
C ALA A 49 2.06 -11.02 5.01
N ASP A 50 2.40 -12.27 5.30
CA ASP A 50 1.46 -13.37 5.37
C ASP A 50 0.81 -13.47 6.77
N THR A 51 0.03 -14.54 6.98
CA THR A 51 -0.67 -14.78 8.26
C THR A 51 0.30 -14.92 9.44
N SER A 52 1.53 -15.38 9.23
CA SER A 52 2.49 -15.63 10.30
C SER A 52 2.91 -14.35 11.03
N TRP A 53 2.99 -13.23 10.31
CA TRP A 53 3.37 -11.93 10.89
C TRP A 53 2.34 -11.47 11.93
N TYR A 54 1.06 -11.75 11.73
CA TYR A 54 0.02 -11.46 12.70
C TYR A 54 0.11 -12.40 13.90
N SER A 55 0.26 -13.72 13.67
CA SER A 55 0.33 -14.70 14.77
C SER A 55 1.54 -14.47 15.66
N ASP A 56 2.70 -14.15 15.08
CA ASP A 56 3.94 -13.91 15.81
C ASP A 56 3.86 -12.65 16.66
N ALA A 57 3.10 -11.65 16.21
CA ALA A 57 2.79 -10.43 16.97
C ALA A 57 1.64 -10.62 17.99
N GLY A 58 1.02 -11.81 18.07
CA GLY A 58 -0.17 -12.05 18.90
C GLY A 58 -1.41 -11.27 18.44
N LEU A 59 -1.43 -10.85 17.17
CA LEU A 59 -2.50 -10.08 16.55
C LEU A 59 -3.45 -11.01 15.79
N ARG A 60 -4.71 -10.58 15.71
CA ARG A 60 -5.72 -11.22 14.87
C ARG A 60 -6.23 -10.20 13.86
N ASN A 61 -6.07 -10.49 12.58
CA ASN A 61 -6.76 -9.76 11.53
C ASN A 61 -8.21 -10.28 11.42
N PRO A 62 -9.23 -9.49 11.82
CA PRO A 62 -10.62 -9.95 11.81
C PRO A 62 -11.14 -10.25 10.41
N ASP A 63 -10.59 -9.59 9.38
CA ASP A 63 -10.95 -9.76 7.97
C ASP A 63 -10.10 -10.83 7.27
N GLY A 64 -9.11 -11.39 7.98
CA GLY A 64 -8.13 -12.33 7.45
C GLY A 64 -7.09 -11.69 6.54
N VAL A 65 -6.02 -12.43 6.24
CA VAL A 65 -5.12 -12.04 5.15
C VAL A 65 -5.82 -12.35 3.83
N ARG A 66 -6.25 -11.27 3.17
CA ARG A 66 -7.00 -11.29 1.92
C ARG A 66 -6.02 -11.18 0.76
N PHE A 67 -5.61 -12.33 0.22
CA PHE A 67 -4.79 -12.39 -1.01
C PHE A 67 -5.63 -12.18 -2.28
N ASP A 68 -6.96 -12.23 -2.15
CA ASP A 68 -7.95 -11.89 -3.18
C ASP A 68 -8.15 -10.38 -3.34
N LEU A 69 -7.84 -9.61 -2.29
CA LEU A 69 -7.69 -8.16 -2.39
C LEU A 69 -6.25 -7.90 -2.87
N ASP A 70 -6.10 -7.93 -4.19
CA ASP A 70 -4.85 -7.82 -4.95
C ASP A 70 -4.08 -6.49 -4.75
N LEU A 71 -4.30 -5.73 -3.68
CA LEU A 71 -3.68 -4.42 -3.41
C LEU A 71 -2.15 -4.41 -3.54
N GLY A 72 -1.48 -5.55 -3.25
CA GLY A 72 -0.04 -5.70 -3.42
C GLY A 72 0.34 -5.86 -4.89
N HIS A 73 -0.47 -6.61 -5.64
CA HIS A 73 -0.34 -6.73 -7.09
C HIS A 73 -0.75 -5.42 -7.79
N ASP A 74 -1.82 -4.75 -7.37
CA ASP A 74 -2.24 -3.43 -7.87
C ASP A 74 -1.11 -2.41 -7.71
N LEU A 75 -0.40 -2.42 -6.58
CA LEU A 75 0.78 -1.58 -6.38
C LEU A 75 1.88 -1.88 -7.42
N VAL A 76 2.18 -3.16 -7.64
CA VAL A 76 3.21 -3.57 -8.61
C VAL A 76 2.78 -3.24 -10.03
N GLU A 77 1.54 -3.54 -10.40
CA GLU A 77 0.97 -3.32 -11.73
C GLU A 77 0.90 -1.82 -12.04
N GLU A 78 0.38 -0.99 -11.14
CA GLU A 78 0.34 0.46 -11.35
C GLU A 78 1.76 1.06 -11.42
N THR A 79 2.70 0.54 -10.61
CA THR A 79 4.09 1.01 -10.66
C THR A 79 4.75 0.67 -12.00
N VAL A 80 4.62 -0.58 -12.45
CA VAL A 80 5.30 -1.09 -13.64
C VAL A 80 4.58 -0.65 -14.91
N SER A 81 3.27 -0.87 -14.98
CA SER A 81 2.44 -0.69 -16.18
C SER A 81 1.64 0.61 -16.19
N GLY A 82 1.18 1.09 -15.02
CA GLY A 82 0.35 2.30 -14.89
C GLY A 82 -1.04 2.12 -15.45
N LEU A 83 -1.72 1.06 -15.01
CA LEU A 83 -3.01 0.57 -15.48
C LEU A 83 -4.03 0.60 -14.35
#